data_AF-A0AAN0XZM4-F1
#
_entry.id   AF-A0AAN0XZM4-F1
#
_cell.length_a   1.000
_cell.length_b   1.000
_cell.length_c   1.000
_cell.angle_alpha   90.00
_cell.angle_beta   90.00
_cell.angle_gamma   90.00
#
_symmetry.space_group_name_H-M   'P 1'
#
loop_
_entity.id
_entity.type
_entity.pdbx_description
1 polymer ?
#
loop_
_entity_poly.entity_id
_entity_poly.type
_entity_poly.pdbx_seq_one_letter_code
_entity_poly.pdbx_strand_id
1 'polypeptide(L)'
;MTGINKQGSSVFIKRLLAFREEVWEEIHPLQMIAILEVLSSPSYTVSAQYMSDKYGISQASASRHCRKLTHRASPTTDGYGLCEWIFDGSDHRTKYLSLTAKGRETAGYLGRVFM
;
A
#
# COMPACT_ATOMS: atom_id res chain seq x y z
N MET A 1 25.61 11.57 16.89
CA MET A 1 25.18 12.28 15.67
C MET A 1 25.15 11.29 14.51
N THR A 2 24.04 10.57 14.34
CA THR A 2 23.84 9.66 13.21
C THR A 2 23.19 10.45 12.08
N GLY A 3 23.97 10.72 11.03
CA GLY A 3 23.48 11.36 9.82
C GLY A 3 22.36 10.51 9.22
N ILE A 4 21.12 10.96 9.37
CA ILE A 4 19.98 10.42 8.64
C ILE A 4 20.33 10.58 7.16
N ASN A 5 20.40 9.48 6.44
CA ASN A 5 20.75 9.43 5.03
C ASN A 5 19.69 10.21 4.22
N LYS A 6 19.96 11.51 3.97
CA LYS A 6 19.02 12.47 3.36
C LYS A 6 18.58 12.08 1.95
N GLN A 7 19.35 11.23 1.26
CA GLN A 7 19.07 10.83 -0.12
C GLN A 7 17.82 9.94 -0.26
N GLY A 8 17.65 8.93 0.63
CA GLY A 8 16.52 8.00 0.58
C GLY A 8 15.18 8.63 1.01
N SER A 9 15.25 9.57 1.95
CA SER A 9 14.09 10.35 2.42
C SER A 9 13.51 11.25 1.32
N SER A 10 14.37 11.82 0.46
CA SER A 10 13.93 12.69 -0.64
C SER A 10 13.12 11.93 -1.70
N VAL A 11 13.52 10.70 -2.04
CA VAL A 11 12.82 9.87 -3.05
C VAL A 11 11.47 9.40 -2.53
N PHE A 12 11.40 8.96 -1.27
CA PHE A 12 10.15 8.57 -0.63
C PHE A 12 9.16 9.74 -0.55
N ILE A 13 9.60 10.92 -0.12
CA ILE A 13 8.75 12.12 -0.05
C ILE A 13 8.28 12.55 -1.44
N LYS A 14 9.13 12.51 -2.47
CA LYS A 14 8.71 12.81 -3.85
C LYS A 14 7.66 11.83 -4.37
N ARG A 15 7.82 10.53 -4.09
CA ARG A 15 6.84 9.48 -4.43
C ARG A 15 5.51 9.68 -3.72
N LEU A 16 5.55 10.07 -2.45
CA LEU A 16 4.37 10.40 -1.66
C LEU A 16 3.63 11.63 -2.23
N LEU A 17 4.39 12.68 -2.60
CA LEU A 17 3.82 13.94 -3.08
C LEU A 17 3.16 13.79 -4.45
N ALA A 18 3.78 13.13 -5.44
CA ALA A 18 3.12 12.96 -6.73
C ALA A 18 2.06 11.85 -6.73
N PHE A 19 2.09 10.89 -5.78
CA PHE A 19 0.91 10.05 -5.53
C PHE A 19 -0.27 10.90 -5.03
N ARG A 20 -0.01 11.89 -4.16
CA ARG A 20 -1.03 12.80 -3.63
C ARG A 20 -1.60 13.75 -4.68
N GLU A 21 -0.79 14.21 -5.63
CA GLU A 21 -1.24 15.07 -6.74
C GLU A 21 -2.16 14.31 -7.72
N GLU A 22 -2.00 13.00 -7.85
CA GLU A 22 -2.63 12.21 -8.91
C GLU A 22 -3.78 11.30 -8.43
N VAL A 23 -3.78 10.87 -7.16
CA VAL A 23 -4.67 9.80 -6.66
C VAL A 23 -5.61 10.26 -5.53
N TRP A 24 -6.26 11.41 -5.72
CA TRP A 24 -7.22 12.04 -4.78
C TRP A 24 -6.61 12.73 -3.55
N GLU A 25 -7.18 13.90 -3.22
CA GLU A 25 -6.89 14.72 -2.04
C GLU A 25 -7.07 14.00 -0.68
N GLU A 26 -7.66 12.80 -0.64
CA GLU A 26 -8.04 12.11 0.60
C GLU A 26 -7.40 10.73 0.84
N ILE A 27 -6.34 10.35 0.10
CA ILE A 27 -5.59 9.14 0.46
C ILE A 27 -4.67 9.40 1.66
N HIS A 28 -4.84 8.58 2.70
CA HIS A 28 -4.00 8.61 3.88
C HIS A 28 -2.57 8.11 3.58
N PRO A 29 -1.50 8.74 4.11
CA PRO A 29 -0.11 8.34 3.83
C PRO A 29 0.19 6.85 4.04
N LEU A 30 -0.34 6.24 5.11
CA LEU A 30 -0.17 4.80 5.35
C LEU A 30 -0.82 3.90 4.28
N GLN A 31 -1.85 4.37 3.58
CA GLN A 31 -2.43 3.65 2.43
C GLN A 31 -1.48 3.75 1.22
N MET A 32 -0.86 4.92 1.00
CA MET A 32 0.16 5.11 -0.03
C MET A 32 1.35 4.18 0.20
N ILE A 33 1.83 4.10 1.44
CA ILE A 33 2.92 3.18 1.79
C ILE A 33 2.51 1.74 1.51
N ALA A 34 1.31 1.32 1.94
CA ALA A 34 0.84 -0.03 1.71
C ALA A 34 0.77 -0.39 0.21
N ILE A 35 0.26 0.49 -0.65
CA ILE A 35 0.23 0.21 -2.09
C ILE A 35 1.64 0.19 -2.69
N LEU A 36 2.54 1.10 -2.30
CA LEU A 36 3.93 1.10 -2.78
C LEU A 36 4.68 -0.17 -2.37
N GLU A 37 4.41 -0.70 -1.18
CA GLU A 37 4.94 -1.99 -0.73
C GLU A 37 4.42 -3.14 -1.60
N VAL A 38 3.13 -3.13 -1.97
CA VAL A 38 2.56 -4.13 -2.89
C VAL A 38 3.21 -4.05 -4.27
N LEU A 39 3.51 -2.84 -4.76
CA LEU A 39 4.19 -2.65 -6.06
C LEU A 39 5.65 -3.13 -6.05
N SER A 40 6.30 -3.05 -4.89
CA SER A 40 7.75 -3.25 -4.76
C SER A 40 8.13 -4.63 -4.21
N SER A 41 7.14 -5.43 -3.80
CA SER A 41 7.35 -6.72 -3.13
C SER A 41 6.83 -7.88 -3.96
N PRO A 42 7.39 -9.09 -3.79
CA PRO A 42 6.81 -10.31 -4.36
C PRO A 42 5.38 -10.54 -3.86
N SER A 43 4.60 -11.32 -4.63
CA SER A 43 3.31 -11.84 -4.19
C SER A 43 3.39 -12.51 -2.81
N TYR A 44 2.30 -12.48 -2.07
CA TYR A 44 2.21 -13.08 -0.72
C TYR A 44 3.16 -12.45 0.32
N THR A 45 3.54 -11.17 0.14
CA THR A 45 4.37 -10.44 1.12
C THR A 45 3.53 -9.51 1.98
N VAL A 46 2.75 -8.62 1.36
CA VAL A 46 2.13 -7.50 2.07
C VAL A 46 0.82 -7.92 2.72
N SER A 47 0.88 -8.23 4.01
CA SER A 47 -0.29 -8.46 4.88
C SER A 47 -0.50 -7.30 5.86
N ALA A 48 -1.64 -7.28 6.56
CA ALA A 48 -1.84 -6.31 7.64
C ALA A 48 -0.81 -6.50 8.78
N GLN A 49 -0.40 -7.75 9.04
CA GLN A 49 0.63 -8.06 10.03
C GLN A 49 1.99 -7.51 9.60
N TYR A 50 2.37 -7.75 8.33
CA TYR A 50 3.57 -7.17 7.74
C TYR A 50 3.64 -5.66 7.89
N MET A 51 2.55 -4.95 7.59
CA MET A 51 2.47 -3.50 7.74
C MET A 51 2.58 -3.06 9.21
N SER A 52 1.99 -3.82 10.13
CA SER A 52 2.07 -3.56 11.57
C SER A 52 3.51 -3.67 12.07
N ASP A 53 4.18 -4.77 11.72
CA ASP A 53 5.54 -5.06 12.18
C ASP A 53 6.57 -4.12 11.56
N LYS A 54 6.48 -3.85 10.25
CA LYS A 54 7.46 -3.03 9.53
C LYS A 54 7.40 -1.56 9.89
N TYR A 55 6.20 -1.01 10.15
CA TYR A 55 6.02 0.43 10.38
C TYR A 55 5.64 0.79 11.82
N GLY A 56 5.59 -0.19 12.73
CA GLY A 56 5.29 0.05 14.14
C GLY A 56 3.90 0.63 14.40
N ILE A 57 2.94 0.35 13.52
CA ILE A 57 1.53 0.75 13.70
C ILE A 57 0.72 -0.41 14.27
N SER A 58 -0.41 -0.13 14.92
CA SER A 58 -1.27 -1.19 15.45
C SER A 58 -1.84 -2.06 14.32
N GLN A 59 -2.04 -3.35 14.60
CA GLN A 59 -2.62 -4.28 13.64
C GLN A 59 -3.99 -3.81 13.13
N ALA A 60 -4.80 -3.21 14.00
CA ALA A 60 -6.10 -2.65 13.63
C ALA A 60 -5.99 -1.47 12.66
N SER A 61 -5.00 -0.59 12.87
CA SER A 61 -4.70 0.52 11.96
C SER A 61 -4.21 0.00 10.61
N ALA A 62 -3.22 -0.90 10.61
CA ALA A 62 -2.72 -1.55 9.40
C ALA A 62 -3.85 -2.21 8.60
N SER A 63 -4.69 -3.00 9.27
CA SER A 63 -5.86 -3.66 8.68
C SER A 63 -6.85 -2.66 8.06
N ARG A 64 -7.08 -1.50 8.71
CA ARG A 64 -7.95 -0.44 8.18
C ARG A 64 -7.37 0.18 6.92
N HIS A 65 -6.08 0.50 6.90
CA HIS A 65 -5.42 1.09 5.74
C HIS A 65 -5.37 0.12 4.56
N CYS A 66 -5.01 -1.16 4.80
CA CYS A 66 -5.03 -2.18 3.75
C CYS A 66 -6.44 -2.39 3.18
N ARG A 67 -7.48 -2.45 4.03
CA ARG A 67 -8.88 -2.61 3.56
C ARG A 67 -9.33 -1.46 2.66
N LYS A 68 -8.88 -0.23 2.95
CA LYS A 68 -9.21 0.93 2.12
C LYS A 68 -8.68 0.82 0.69
N LEU A 69 -7.59 0.08 0.45
CA LEU A 69 -7.07 -0.18 -0.90
C LEU A 69 -7.92 -1.17 -1.70
N THR A 70 -8.79 -1.95 -1.05
CA THR A 70 -9.61 -2.96 -1.72
C THR A 70 -10.91 -2.41 -2.30
N HIS A 71 -11.72 -3.23 -2.96
CA HIS A 71 -13.05 -2.79 -3.45
C HIS A 71 -13.97 -2.34 -2.31
N ARG A 72 -13.90 -2.98 -1.14
CA ARG A 72 -14.79 -2.70 0.00
C ARG A 72 -13.99 -2.53 1.28
N ALA A 73 -13.97 -1.31 1.83
CA ALA A 73 -13.23 -0.99 3.04
C ALA A 73 -13.97 -1.42 4.33
N SER A 74 -15.29 -1.30 4.31
CA SER A 74 -16.21 -1.72 5.38
C SER A 74 -17.53 -2.21 4.73
N PRO A 75 -18.46 -2.82 5.48
CA PRO A 75 -19.77 -3.22 4.93
C PRO A 75 -20.56 -2.08 4.26
N THR A 76 -20.33 -0.84 4.69
CA THR A 76 -21.07 0.35 4.24
C THR A 76 -20.20 1.36 3.49
N THR A 77 -18.92 1.06 3.26
CA THR A 77 -17.98 1.99 2.66
C THR A 77 -17.09 1.31 1.64
N ASP A 78 -17.09 1.85 0.44
CA ASP A 78 -16.20 1.40 -0.62
C ASP A 78 -14.74 1.75 -0.30
N GLY A 79 -13.85 0.98 -0.91
CA GLY A 79 -12.43 1.30 -0.97
C GLY A 79 -12.03 1.66 -2.40
N TYR A 80 -10.74 1.84 -2.62
CA TYR A 80 -10.22 2.35 -3.89
C TYR A 80 -10.25 1.31 -5.03
N GLY A 81 -10.42 0.03 -4.71
CA GLY A 81 -10.43 -1.05 -5.71
C GLY A 81 -9.07 -1.28 -6.40
N LEU A 82 -7.98 -0.88 -5.76
CA LEU A 82 -6.61 -1.02 -6.26
C LEU A 82 -6.02 -2.40 -5.92
N CYS A 83 -6.48 -2.99 -4.82
CA CYS A 83 -6.03 -4.31 -4.38
C CYS A 83 -7.18 -5.27 -4.10
N GLU A 84 -6.83 -6.54 -3.96
CA GLU A 84 -7.69 -7.61 -3.47
C GLU A 84 -6.96 -8.45 -2.43
N TRP A 85 -7.72 -9.17 -1.60
CA TRP A 85 -7.16 -10.11 -0.64
C TRP A 85 -6.97 -11.46 -1.30
N ILE A 86 -5.75 -11.98 -1.28
CA ILE A 86 -5.41 -13.33 -1.70
C ILE A 86 -4.88 -14.13 -0.52
N PHE A 87 -4.97 -15.45 -0.61
CA PHE A 87 -4.40 -16.39 0.36
C PHE A 87 -3.26 -17.15 -0.28
N ASP A 88 -2.25 -17.47 0.52
CA ASP A 88 -1.27 -18.48 0.13
C ASP A 88 -1.95 -19.86 0.24
N GLY A 89 -1.70 -20.73 -0.74
CA GLY A 89 -2.17 -22.12 -0.70
C GLY A 89 -1.54 -22.93 0.44
N SER A 90 -0.40 -22.48 0.95
CA SER A 90 0.32 -23.10 2.07
C SER A 90 -0.07 -22.55 3.46
N ASP A 91 -0.61 -21.33 3.52
CA ASP A 91 -1.13 -20.70 4.74
C ASP A 91 -2.44 -19.94 4.48
N HIS A 92 -3.56 -20.59 4.82
CA HIS A 92 -4.89 -19.99 4.70
C HIS A 92 -5.24 -19.01 5.83
N ARG A 93 -4.39 -18.86 6.84
CA ARG A 93 -4.67 -17.98 8.00
C ARG A 93 -4.31 -16.54 7.68
N THR A 94 -3.36 -16.34 6.78
CA THR A 94 -2.84 -15.02 6.42
C THR A 94 -3.38 -14.63 5.05
N LYS A 95 -3.90 -13.40 4.99
CA LYS A 95 -4.31 -12.76 3.73
C LYS A 95 -3.31 -11.68 3.34
N TYR A 96 -3.07 -11.59 2.04
CA TYR A 96 -2.10 -10.69 1.43
C TYR A 96 -2.80 -9.78 0.42
N LEU A 97 -2.31 -8.56 0.29
CA LEU A 97 -2.74 -7.65 -0.75
C LEU A 97 -2.09 -8.05 -2.08
N SER A 98 -2.91 -8.07 -3.12
CA SER A 98 -2.48 -8.20 -4.52
C SER A 98 -3.16 -7.14 -5.37
N LEU A 99 -2.53 -6.73 -6.47
CA LEU A 99 -3.10 -5.72 -7.36
C LEU A 99 -4.29 -6.27 -8.14
N THR A 100 -5.36 -5.48 -8.23
CA THR A 100 -6.42 -5.69 -9.22
C THR A 100 -5.94 -5.21 -10.61
N ALA A 101 -6.78 -5.37 -11.64
CA ALA A 101 -6.52 -4.75 -12.95
C ALA A 101 -6.36 -3.23 -12.83
N LYS A 102 -7.28 -2.55 -12.13
CA LYS A 102 -7.20 -1.11 -11.83
C LYS A 102 -5.90 -0.76 -11.09
N GLY A 103 -5.52 -1.57 -10.09
CA GLY A 103 -4.26 -1.38 -9.37
C GLY A 103 -3.03 -1.44 -10.26
N ARG A 104 -2.99 -2.38 -11.21
CA ARG A 104 -1.90 -2.49 -12.19
C ARG A 104 -1.85 -1.31 -13.16
N GLU A 105 -2.99 -0.82 -13.62
CA GLU A 105 -3.04 0.39 -14.47
C GLU A 105 -2.53 1.62 -13.71
N THR A 106 -2.98 1.81 -12.47
CA THR A 106 -2.46 2.88 -11.60
C THR A 106 -0.96 2.72 -11.34
N ALA A 107 -0.48 1.49 -11.12
CA ALA A 107 0.95 1.22 -10.98
C ALA A 107 1.75 1.59 -12.23
N GLY A 108 1.24 1.26 -13.42
CA GLY A 108 1.88 1.62 -14.69
C GLY A 108 1.95 3.13 -14.90
N TYR A 109 0.93 3.87 -14.45
CA TYR A 109 0.98 5.33 -14.41
C TYR A 109 2.07 5.84 -13.46
N LEU A 110 2.06 5.39 -12.21
CA LEU A 110 3.05 5.78 -11.20
C LEU A 110 4.49 5.43 -11.63
N GLY A 111 4.69 4.26 -12.24
CA GLY A 111 5.98 3.84 -12.78
C GLY A 111 6.53 4.86 -13.78
N ARG A 112 5.72 5.37 -14.71
CA ARG A 112 6.15 6.38 -15.70
C ARG A 112 6.48 7.75 -15.10
N VAL A 113 5.92 8.08 -13.96
CA VAL A 113 6.14 9.36 -13.27
C VAL A 113 7.38 9.29 -12.36
N PHE A 114 7.72 8.10 -11.86
CA PHE A 114 8.69 7.93 -10.77
C PHE A 114 9.89 7.01 -11.07
N MET A 115 9.88 6.30 -12.20
CA MET A 115 10.97 5.40 -12.65
C MET A 115 11.36 5.74 -14.09
#